data_AF-A0A554JMG0-F1
#
_entry.id   AF-A0A554JMG0-F1
#
_cell.length_a   1.000
_cell.length_b   1.000
_cell.length_c   1.000
_cell.angle_alpha   90.00
_cell.angle_beta   90.00
_cell.angle_gamma   90.00
#
_symmetry.space_group_name_H-M   'P 1'
#
loop_
_entity.id
_entity.type
_entity.pdbx_description
1 polymer ?
#
loop_
_entity_poly.entity_id
_entity_poly.type
_entity_poly.pdbx_seq_one_letter_code
_entity_poly.pdbx_strand_id
1 'polypeptide(L)'
;MNNKILIVAGLVVLVGVGAFAYQNQTGTPAAVLQAGEVVMTGTLVCLPHKGDGPQTMECAYGLQTADGKYYSLLHLWDKAPDLNTTQVKAEIVGVLSAPTATEQYDIAGAIEVSSGKEIQ
;
A
#
# COMPACT_ATOMS: atom_id res chain seq x y z
N MET A 1 -29.75 -20.16 -47.78
CA MET A 1 -28.92 -19.43 -46.80
C MET A 1 -27.46 -19.79 -47.03
N ASN A 2 -26.62 -18.83 -47.45
CA ASN A 2 -25.24 -19.10 -47.80
C ASN A 2 -24.41 -19.35 -46.53
N ASN A 3 -23.84 -20.55 -46.41
CA ASN A 3 -22.95 -20.95 -45.31
C ASN A 3 -21.79 -19.96 -45.09
N LYS A 4 -21.35 -19.28 -46.17
CA LYS A 4 -20.32 -18.23 -46.12
C LYS A 4 -20.72 -17.03 -45.24
N ILE A 5 -22.01 -16.67 -45.17
CA ILE A 5 -22.50 -15.54 -44.35
C ILE A 5 -22.44 -15.89 -42.85
N LEU A 6 -22.73 -17.14 -42.48
CA LEU A 6 -22.67 -17.59 -41.09
C LEU A 6 -21.23 -17.64 -40.56
N ILE A 7 -20.27 -18.04 -41.41
CA ILE A 7 -18.85 -18.08 -41.04
C ILE A 7 -18.30 -16.65 -40.83
N VAL A 8 -18.66 -15.71 -41.70
CA VAL A 8 -18.21 -14.30 -41.58
C VAL A 8 -18.82 -13.65 -40.33
N ALA A 9 -20.11 -13.88 -40.07
CA ALA A 9 -20.76 -13.36 -38.86
C ALA A 9 -20.13 -13.94 -37.58
N GLY A 10 -19.82 -15.24 -37.56
CA GLY A 10 -19.17 -15.89 -36.42
C GLY A 10 -17.77 -15.35 -36.13
N LEU A 11 -16.96 -15.09 -37.17
CA LEU A 11 -15.62 -14.50 -37.03
C LEU A 11 -15.66 -13.07 -36.48
N VAL A 12 -16.60 -12.25 -36.94
CA VAL A 12 -16.74 -10.87 -36.46
C VAL A 12 -17.13 -10.83 -34.97
N VAL A 13 -18.02 -11.74 -34.54
CA VAL A 13 -18.40 -11.85 -33.12
C VAL A 13 -17.24 -12.32 -32.25
N LEU A 14 -16.45 -13.30 -32.69
CA LEU A 14 -15.28 -13.78 -31.93
C LEU A 14 -14.20 -12.70 -31.78
N VAL A 15 -13.92 -11.94 -32.85
CA VAL A 15 -12.94 -10.84 -32.80
C VAL A 15 -13.45 -9.70 -31.91
N GLY A 16 -14.74 -9.35 -32.00
CA GLY A 16 -15.34 -8.30 -31.16
C GLY A 16 -15.32 -8.64 -29.67
N VAL A 17 -15.67 -9.88 -29.30
CA VAL A 17 -15.65 -10.34 -27.90
C VAL A 17 -14.22 -10.42 -27.37
N GLY A 18 -13.27 -10.90 -28.19
CA GLY A 18 -11.85 -10.96 -27.82
C GLY A 18 -11.27 -9.57 -27.55
N ALA A 19 -11.57 -8.59 -28.40
CA ALA A 19 -11.12 -7.20 -28.22
C ALA A 19 -11.72 -6.55 -26.96
N PHE A 20 -13.02 -6.78 -26.70
CA PHE A 20 -13.70 -6.23 -25.53
C PHE A 20 -13.17 -6.81 -24.20
N ALA A 21 -12.90 -8.13 -24.16
CA ALA A 21 -12.29 -8.75 -22.99
C ALA A 21 -10.86 -8.27 -22.74
N TYR A 22 -10.09 -7.96 -23.79
CA TYR A 22 -8.71 -7.49 -23.68
C TYR A 22 -8.62 -6.05 -23.14
N GLN A 23 -9.54 -5.15 -23.51
CA GLN A 23 -9.55 -3.78 -22.98
C GLN A 23 -9.90 -3.70 -21.49
N ASN A 24 -10.67 -4.66 -20.97
CA ASN A 24 -11.00 -4.71 -19.53
C ASN A 24 -9.86 -5.27 -18.66
N GLN A 25 -8.71 -5.64 -19.25
CA GLN A 25 -7.56 -6.21 -18.54
C GLN A 25 -6.34 -5.28 -18.48
N THR A 26 -6.45 -4.00 -18.88
CA THR A 26 -5.41 -3.01 -18.55
C THR A 26 -5.45 -2.73 -17.05
N GLY A 27 -4.75 -3.61 -16.33
CA GLY A 27 -4.71 -3.68 -14.89
C GLY A 27 -4.16 -2.42 -14.24
N THR A 28 -4.64 -2.26 -13.02
CA THR A 28 -4.00 -1.63 -11.87
C THR A 28 -3.13 -0.41 -12.19
N PRO A 29 -3.60 0.83 -11.93
CA PRO A 29 -2.66 1.92 -11.80
C PRO A 29 -1.63 1.51 -10.75
N ALA A 30 -0.36 1.40 -11.16
CA ALA A 30 0.73 1.34 -10.22
C ALA A 30 0.54 2.55 -9.30
N ALA A 31 0.22 2.29 -8.03
CA ALA A 31 0.00 3.32 -7.04
C ALA A 31 1.32 4.10 -6.90
N VAL A 32 1.46 5.15 -7.71
CA VAL A 32 2.43 6.21 -7.44
C VAL A 32 1.98 6.77 -6.11
N LEU A 33 2.78 6.58 -5.07
CA LEU A 33 2.57 7.18 -3.76
C LEU A 33 2.58 8.70 -3.96
N GLN A 34 1.41 9.28 -4.21
CA GLN A 34 1.25 10.72 -4.26
C GLN A 34 1.30 11.23 -2.84
N ALA A 35 2.11 12.27 -2.62
CA ALA A 35 2.08 12.98 -1.35
C ALA A 35 0.66 13.50 -1.13
N GLY A 36 0.01 13.01 -0.08
CA GLY A 36 -1.41 13.22 0.14
C GLY A 36 -1.84 12.76 1.51
N GLU A 37 -2.91 13.35 2.02
CA GLU A 37 -3.54 12.93 3.26
C GLU A 37 -4.11 11.52 3.08
N VAL A 38 -3.79 10.64 4.03
CA VAL A 38 -4.18 9.24 4.05
C VAL A 38 -4.75 8.86 5.40
N VAL A 39 -5.67 7.91 5.39
CA VAL A 39 -6.10 7.16 6.56
C VAL A 39 -5.66 5.72 6.34
N MET A 40 -4.79 5.23 7.22
CA MET A 40 -4.26 3.86 7.13
C MET A 40 -4.56 3.08 8.39
N THR A 41 -4.94 1.82 8.20
CA THR A 41 -5.17 0.87 9.28
C THR A 41 -4.11 -0.22 9.23
N GLY A 42 -3.57 -0.58 10.39
CA GLY A 42 -2.57 -1.63 10.49
C GLY A 42 -2.25 -1.96 11.94
N THR A 43 -1.20 -2.76 12.13
CA THR A 43 -0.66 -3.11 13.45
C THR A 43 0.60 -2.30 13.71
N LEU A 44 0.73 -1.73 14.90
CA LEU A 44 1.98 -1.10 15.33
C LEU A 44 3.05 -2.16 15.56
N VAL A 45 4.20 -1.98 14.93
CA VAL A 45 5.31 -2.94 14.98
C VAL A 45 6.65 -2.22 15.07
N CYS A 46 7.70 -2.95 15.42
CA CYS A 46 9.06 -2.50 15.15
C CYS A 46 9.35 -2.70 13.66
N LEU A 47 9.84 -1.66 13.00
CA LEU A 47 10.16 -1.71 11.59
C LEU A 47 11.31 -2.68 11.31
N PRO A 48 11.23 -3.48 10.23
CA PRO A 48 12.33 -4.32 9.80
C PRO A 48 13.47 -3.47 9.21
N HIS A 49 14.71 -3.80 9.53
CA HIS A 49 15.88 -3.16 8.92
C HIS A 49 16.18 -3.73 7.54
N LYS A 50 16.80 -2.91 6.67
CA LYS A 50 17.38 -3.37 5.40
C LYS A 50 18.70 -4.09 5.66
N GLY A 51 18.69 -5.40 5.45
CA GLY A 51 19.89 -6.25 5.50
C GLY A 51 20.45 -6.49 6.90
N ASP A 52 21.56 -7.23 6.95
CA ASP A 52 22.12 -7.81 8.18
C ASP A 52 23.20 -6.93 8.86
N GLY A 53 23.18 -5.62 8.60
CA GLY A 53 24.13 -4.67 9.20
C GLY A 53 24.02 -4.60 10.74
N PRO A 54 24.96 -3.94 11.43
CA PRO A 54 24.86 -3.74 12.87
C PRO A 54 23.58 -2.98 13.22
N GLN A 55 22.64 -3.65 13.89
CA GLN A 55 21.37 -3.06 14.33
C GLN A 55 21.44 -2.76 15.82
N THR A 56 20.88 -1.62 16.23
CA THR A 56 20.61 -1.36 17.64
C THR A 56 19.40 -2.18 18.06
N MET A 57 19.31 -2.54 19.34
CA MET A 57 18.12 -3.21 19.90
C MET A 57 16.93 -2.25 20.09
N GLU A 58 16.97 -1.08 19.44
CA GLU A 58 15.97 -0.03 19.58
C GLU A 58 14.84 -0.27 18.57
N CYS A 59 13.61 -0.22 19.06
CA CYS A 59 12.44 -0.38 18.22
C CYS A 59 12.11 0.95 17.53
N ALA A 60 12.25 1.02 16.21
CA ALA A 60 11.64 2.07 15.42
C ALA A 60 10.17 1.73 15.16
N TYR A 61 9.27 2.53 15.72
CA TYR A 61 7.83 2.30 15.60
C TYR A 61 7.35 2.59 14.18
N GLY A 62 6.58 1.65 13.64
CA GLY A 62 5.94 1.77 12.35
C GLY A 62 4.59 1.06 12.30
N LEU A 63 3.91 1.20 11.16
CA LEU A 63 2.62 0.57 10.89
C LEU A 63 2.80 -0.54 9.85
N GLN A 64 2.44 -1.77 10.20
CA GLN A 64 2.29 -2.87 9.25
C GLN A 64 0.84 -2.96 8.81
N THR A 65 0.59 -2.72 7.53
CA THR A 65 -0.75 -2.83 6.94
C THR A 65 -1.07 -4.28 6.54
N ALA A 66 -2.36 -4.56 6.28
CA ALA A 66 -2.83 -5.92 5.99
C ALA A 66 -2.25 -6.53 4.70
N ASP A 67 -1.75 -5.71 3.77
CA ASP A 67 -1.05 -6.16 2.56
C ASP A 67 0.44 -6.47 2.80
N GLY A 68 0.90 -6.39 4.06
CA GLY A 68 2.26 -6.70 4.49
C GLY A 68 3.24 -5.54 4.35
N LYS A 69 2.80 -4.36 3.90
CA LYS A 69 3.68 -3.18 3.79
C LYS A 69 3.89 -2.50 5.14
N TYR A 70 5.11 -1.99 5.33
CA TYR A 70 5.52 -1.22 6.49
C TYR A 70 5.61 0.27 6.16
N TYR A 71 5.18 1.11 7.10
CA TYR A 71 5.29 2.55 6.99
C TYR A 71 5.92 3.14 8.25
N SER A 72 6.86 4.07 8.09
CA SER A 72 7.37 4.82 9.23
C SER A 72 6.37 5.88 9.69
N LEU A 73 6.33 6.13 11.00
CA LEU A 73 5.38 7.04 11.62
C LEU A 73 6.14 8.22 12.23
N LEU A 74 6.20 9.33 11.51
CA LEU A 74 6.86 10.55 11.98
C LEU A 74 5.93 11.29 12.95
N HIS A 75 6.50 11.80 14.05
CA HIS A 75 5.76 12.53 15.10
C HIS A 75 4.66 11.73 15.80
N LEU A 76 4.74 10.39 15.80
CA LEU A 76 3.72 9.52 16.39
C LEU A 76 3.39 9.90 17.84
N TRP A 77 4.38 10.00 18.72
CA TRP A 77 4.16 10.25 20.14
C TRP A 77 3.67 11.67 20.44
N ASP A 78 3.95 12.64 19.58
CA ASP A 78 3.44 14.00 19.72
C ASP A 78 1.95 14.09 19.38
N LYS A 79 1.47 13.21 18.49
CA LYS A 79 0.15 13.30 17.85
C LYS A 79 -0.82 12.21 18.30
N ALA A 80 -0.30 11.10 18.77
CA ALA A 80 -1.03 9.94 19.28
C ALA A 80 -0.25 9.31 20.45
N PRO A 81 -0.14 10.00 21.60
CA PRO A 81 0.66 9.53 22.74
C PRO A 81 0.16 8.19 23.32
N ASP A 82 -1.10 7.84 23.09
CA ASP A 82 -1.70 6.58 23.53
C ASP A 82 -1.18 5.37 22.71
N LEU A 83 -0.64 5.62 21.51
CA LEU A 83 -0.04 4.61 20.64
C LEU A 83 1.43 4.35 21.00
N ASN A 84 1.67 3.89 22.23
CA ASN A 84 3.00 3.71 22.81
C ASN A 84 3.47 2.25 22.93
N THR A 85 2.65 1.30 22.47
CA THR A 85 2.98 -0.13 22.49
C THR A 85 2.92 -0.70 21.07
N THR A 86 3.69 -1.76 20.83
CA THR A 86 3.58 -2.57 19.62
C THR A 86 2.46 -3.61 19.77
N GLN A 87 2.14 -4.29 18.66
CA GLN A 87 1.15 -5.35 18.53
C GLN A 87 -0.32 -4.93 18.72
N VAL A 88 -0.59 -3.63 18.86
CA VAL A 88 -1.94 -3.08 18.83
C VAL A 88 -2.32 -2.69 17.41
N LYS A 89 -3.61 -2.85 17.07
CA LYS A 89 -4.13 -2.31 15.82
C LYS A 89 -4.39 -0.82 15.98
N ALA A 90 -4.05 -0.04 14.97
CA ALA A 90 -4.25 1.40 14.98
C ALA A 90 -4.80 1.89 13.64
N GLU A 91 -5.57 2.98 13.73
CA GLU A 91 -5.89 3.83 12.59
C GLU A 91 -5.03 5.10 12.69
N ILE A 92 -4.27 5.38 11.64
CA ILE A 92 -3.36 6.53 11.54
C ILE A 92 -3.88 7.46 10.44
N VAL A 93 -3.97 8.74 10.75
CA VAL A 93 -4.26 9.81 9.79
C VAL A 93 -3.02 10.67 9.63
N GLY A 94 -2.58 10.94 8.41
CA GLY A 94 -1.39 11.74 8.16
C GLY A 94 -1.10 11.95 6.69
N VAL A 95 0.06 12.52 6.39
CA VAL A 95 0.50 12.75 5.02
C VAL A 95 1.53 11.69 4.64
N LEU A 96 1.24 10.94 3.58
CA LEU A 96 2.16 9.92 3.07
C LEU A 96 3.23 10.54 2.19
N SER A 97 4.46 10.05 2.30
CA SER A 97 5.60 10.45 1.48
C SER A 97 6.44 9.24 1.10
N ALA A 98 7.19 9.37 0.00
CA ALA A 98 8.08 8.31 -0.44
C ALA A 98 9.28 8.16 0.53
N PRO A 99 9.82 6.94 0.71
CA PRO A 99 11.03 6.74 1.52
C PRO A 99 12.22 7.53 0.97
N THR A 100 13.11 7.95 1.86
CA THR A 100 14.36 8.61 1.45
C THR A 100 15.39 7.58 0.96
N ALA A 101 16.35 8.02 0.15
CA ALA A 101 17.44 7.15 -0.33
C ALA A 101 18.35 6.63 0.80
N THR A 102 18.35 7.30 1.95
CA THR A 102 19.12 6.94 3.15
C THR A 102 18.32 6.12 4.16
N GLU A 103 17.09 5.73 3.81
CA GLU A 103 16.21 4.98 4.69
C GLU A 103 16.80 3.60 5.02
N GLN A 104 16.96 3.33 6.32
CA GLN A 104 17.56 2.10 6.86
C GLN A 104 16.55 0.99 7.12
N TYR A 105 15.26 1.32 7.14
CA TYR A 105 14.17 0.36 7.33
C TYR A 105 13.54 -0.06 6.00
N ASP A 106 13.05 -1.30 5.93
CA ASP A 106 12.30 -1.80 4.78
C ASP A 106 10.84 -1.32 4.83
N ILE A 107 10.65 -0.09 4.37
CA ILE A 107 9.35 0.60 4.37
C ILE A 107 8.91 0.96 2.95
N ALA A 108 7.60 0.95 2.75
CA ALA A 108 6.94 1.42 1.53
C ALA A 108 6.80 2.95 1.50
N GLY A 109 6.76 3.61 2.65
CA GLY A 109 6.61 5.06 2.75
C GLY A 109 6.73 5.57 4.20
N ALA A 110 6.79 6.89 4.33
CA ALA A 110 6.78 7.57 5.63
C ALA A 110 5.48 8.39 5.77
N ILE A 111 4.83 8.28 6.92
CA ILE A 111 3.60 9.00 7.24
C ILE A 111 3.92 10.07 8.27
N GLU A 112 3.72 11.33 7.92
CA GLU A 112 3.71 12.44 8.86
C GLU A 112 2.37 12.43 9.61
N VAL A 113 2.39 11.94 10.85
CA VAL A 113 1.18 11.68 11.61
C VAL A 113 0.51 13.01 11.96
N SER A 114 -0.79 13.09 11.72
CA SER A 114 -1.66 14.18 12.17
C SER A 114 -2.47 13.75 13.39
N SER A 115 -2.97 12.52 13.40
CA SER A 115 -3.62 11.89 14.55
C SER A 115 -3.59 10.36 14.43
N GLY A 116 -3.87 9.66 15.52
CA GLY A 116 -4.00 8.21 15.52
C GLY A 116 -4.75 7.71 16.73
N LYS A 117 -5.36 6.54 16.61
CA LYS A 117 -6.06 5.87 17.71
C LYS A 117 -5.89 4.37 17.64
N GLU A 118 -5.85 3.72 18.80
CA GLU A 118 -5.95 2.27 18.89
C GLU A 118 -7.37 1.83 18.48
N ILE A 119 -7.45 0.70 17.78
CA ILE A 119 -8.70 0.06 17.38
C ILE A 119 -8.67 -1.42 17.78
N GLN A 120 -9.85 -2.02 17.96
CA GLN A 120 -9.99 -3.43 18.37
C GLN A 120 -10.05 -4.38 17.15
#